data_AF-A0A261TXF4-F1
#
_entry.id   AF-A0A261TXF4-F1
#
_cell.length_a   1.000
_cell.length_b   1.000
_cell.length_c   1.000
_cell.angle_alpha   90.00
_cell.angle_beta   90.00
_cell.angle_gamma   90.00
#
_symmetry.space_group_name_H-M   'P 1'
#
loop_
_entity.id
_entity.type
_entity.pdbx_description
1 polymer ?
#
loop_
_entity_poly.entity_id
_entity_poly.type
_entity_poly.pdbx_seq_one_letter_code
_entity_poly.pdbx_strand_id
1 'polypeptide(L)'
;MKLPTMLRPAALGRYAVTALVVAAAAYAGWQLWVHYEVEPWTRDGRVKANVVQVAPDVSGLVTQVPVHDNQDVKAGDVLFEIDRARFALALDQADAAVRAQQVAHDQAARDVKRNRSLGQLVSAETVEQSQTRLQQTDAALAQAKVQLDVAKLNLERSRVIAAVDGRVTNLDLRVGAYATAGHPVMALVDAHSFYIEGYFEETKLVRIKEGDAALVTLMGDDRQIRGHVESIAMGIADRDRSTSANLLPNVNPTFNWVRLAQRIPVRVKIDSIPDGVRLVAGQTATVAIDNATPAAATAAAPAASTPPSGRAG
;
A
#
# COMPACT_ATOMS: atom_id res chain seq x y z
N MET A 1 -68.09 42.67 37.76
CA MET A 1 -66.96 41.82 37.30
C MET A 1 -67.46 40.84 36.26
N LYS A 2 -67.16 41.05 34.97
CA LYS A 2 -67.48 40.11 33.88
C LYS A 2 -66.22 39.28 33.59
N LEU A 3 -66.31 37.96 33.75
CA LEU A 3 -65.30 37.02 33.24
C LEU A 3 -65.31 37.07 31.70
N PRO A 4 -64.14 37.07 31.02
CA PRO A 4 -64.09 37.04 29.57
C PRO A 4 -64.41 35.63 29.04
N THR A 5 -65.34 35.63 28.10
CA THR A 5 -65.94 34.54 27.35
C THR A 5 -64.93 33.69 26.56
N MET A 6 -64.88 32.42 26.93
CA MET A 6 -64.86 31.20 26.10
C MET A 6 -64.34 31.28 24.66
N LEU A 7 -63.25 30.54 24.42
CA LEU A 7 -62.74 30.19 23.09
C LEU A 7 -63.81 29.48 22.24
N ARG A 8 -64.04 29.97 21.02
CA ARG A 8 -64.90 29.32 20.03
C ARG A 8 -64.22 28.06 19.47
N PRO A 9 -64.86 26.87 19.47
CA PRO A 9 -64.24 25.61 19.06
C PRO A 9 -63.76 25.60 17.59
N ALA A 10 -64.43 26.34 16.71
CA ALA A 10 -64.02 26.50 15.30
C ALA A 10 -62.76 27.35 15.12
N ALA A 11 -62.48 28.29 16.04
CA ALA A 11 -61.24 29.08 16.03
C ALA A 11 -60.07 28.24 16.56
N LEU A 12 -60.30 27.45 17.61
CA LEU A 12 -59.34 26.47 18.15
C LEU A 12 -58.90 25.45 17.08
N GLY A 13 -59.82 24.94 16.27
CA GLY A 13 -59.49 24.02 15.17
C GLY A 13 -58.55 24.64 14.12
N ARG A 14 -58.76 25.92 13.76
CA ARG A 14 -57.86 26.64 12.83
C ARG A 14 -56.47 26.87 13.43
N TYR A 15 -56.39 27.27 14.70
CA TYR A 15 -55.09 27.44 15.37
C TYR A 15 -54.35 26.11 15.53
N ALA A 16 -55.06 25.01 15.79
CA ALA A 16 -54.47 23.68 15.86
C ALA A 16 -53.87 23.24 14.51
N VAL A 17 -54.60 23.46 13.40
CA VAL A 17 -54.09 23.15 12.05
C VAL A 17 -52.86 23.99 11.72
N THR A 18 -52.90 25.31 11.97
CA THR A 18 -51.74 26.18 11.72
C THR A 18 -50.54 25.78 12.59
N ALA A 19 -50.74 25.47 13.88
CA ALA A 19 -49.67 25.03 14.76
C ALA A 19 -49.05 23.70 14.29
N LEU A 20 -49.87 22.77 13.80
CA LEU A 20 -49.41 21.49 13.27
C LEU A 20 -48.57 21.68 11.98
N VAL A 21 -49.01 22.57 11.07
CA VAL A 21 -48.25 22.92 9.86
C VAL A 21 -46.91 23.58 10.23
N VAL A 22 -46.90 24.50 11.19
CA VAL A 22 -45.66 25.15 11.65
C VAL A 22 -44.72 24.14 12.30
N ALA A 23 -45.24 23.22 13.12
CA ALA A 23 -44.45 22.15 13.72
C ALA A 23 -43.85 21.21 12.67
N ALA A 24 -44.63 20.82 11.65
CA ALA A 24 -44.15 20.00 10.54
C ALA A 24 -43.07 20.71 9.71
N ALA A 25 -43.24 22.01 9.44
CA ALA A 25 -42.24 22.82 8.74
C ALA A 25 -40.96 22.98 9.56
N ALA A 26 -41.07 23.21 10.87
CA ALA A 26 -39.92 23.28 11.78
C ALA A 26 -39.18 21.94 11.85
N TYR A 27 -39.92 20.82 11.90
CA TYR A 27 -39.33 19.48 11.88
C TYR A 27 -38.61 19.19 10.55
N ALA A 28 -39.24 19.51 9.41
CA ALA A 28 -38.61 19.36 8.10
C ALA A 28 -37.35 20.23 7.96
N GLY A 29 -37.41 21.49 8.41
CA GLY A 29 -36.26 22.40 8.44
C GLY A 29 -35.13 21.88 9.33
N TRP A 30 -35.46 21.30 10.48
CA TRP A 30 -34.50 20.65 11.36
C TRP A 30 -33.86 19.41 10.73
N GLN A 31 -34.65 18.56 10.07
CA GLN A 31 -34.14 17.39 9.33
C GLN A 31 -33.20 17.79 8.19
N LEU A 32 -33.56 18.81 7.42
CA LEU A 32 -32.68 19.38 6.38
C LEU A 32 -31.38 19.92 6.99
N TRP A 33 -31.47 20.64 8.11
CA TRP A 33 -30.27 21.12 8.81
C TRP A 33 -29.37 19.96 9.24
N VAL A 34 -29.94 18.90 9.81
CA VAL A 34 -29.17 17.71 10.22
C VAL A 34 -28.49 17.06 9.01
N HIS A 35 -29.22 16.85 7.92
CA HIS A 35 -28.67 16.18 6.74
C HIS A 35 -27.54 16.98 6.05
N TYR A 36 -27.70 18.30 5.91
CA TYR A 36 -26.72 19.12 5.19
C TYR A 36 -25.56 19.59 6.07
N GLU A 37 -25.84 19.98 7.31
CA GLU A 37 -24.87 20.61 8.19
C GLU A 37 -24.23 19.62 9.17
N VAL A 38 -24.98 18.59 9.62
CA VAL A 38 -24.58 17.76 10.76
C VAL A 38 -24.01 16.41 10.31
N GLU A 39 -24.64 15.75 9.34
CA GLU A 39 -24.25 14.42 8.88
C GLU A 39 -22.88 14.44 8.18
N PRO A 40 -21.96 13.54 8.56
CA PRO A 40 -20.64 13.44 7.96
C PRO A 40 -20.73 12.73 6.61
N TRP A 41 -21.02 13.51 5.57
CA TRP A 41 -20.90 13.07 4.18
C TRP A 41 -20.05 14.04 3.36
N THR A 42 -19.44 13.52 2.29
CA THR A 42 -18.68 14.30 1.31
C THR A 42 -18.89 13.75 -0.09
N ARG A 43 -19.03 14.66 -1.07
CA ARG A 43 -19.02 14.33 -2.50
C ARG A 43 -17.60 14.31 -3.09
N ASP A 44 -16.62 14.78 -2.34
CA ASP A 44 -15.22 14.77 -2.76
C ASP A 44 -14.54 13.54 -2.16
N GLY A 45 -14.95 12.37 -2.65
CA GLY A 45 -14.27 11.11 -2.41
C GLY A 45 -13.49 10.68 -3.64
N ARG A 46 -12.38 9.98 -3.45
CA ARG A 46 -11.56 9.42 -4.53
C ARG A 46 -11.26 7.96 -4.25
N VAL A 47 -11.42 7.11 -5.26
CA VAL A 47 -10.87 5.75 -5.23
C VAL A 47 -9.36 5.83 -5.40
N LYS A 48 -8.62 5.16 -4.52
CA LYS A 48 -7.16 5.07 -4.53
C LYS A 48 -6.76 3.61 -4.53
N ALA A 49 -5.56 3.34 -5.04
CA ALA A 49 -4.93 2.03 -5.00
C ALA A 49 -3.41 2.23 -4.86
N ASN A 50 -2.72 1.20 -4.39
CA ASN A 50 -1.27 1.17 -4.39
C ASN A 50 -0.77 0.99 -5.83
N VAL A 51 0.14 1.87 -6.23
CA VAL A 51 0.78 1.83 -7.55
C VAL A 51 2.24 1.48 -7.34
N VAL A 52 2.63 0.31 -7.84
CA VAL A 52 4.01 -0.16 -7.83
C VAL A 52 4.68 0.34 -9.10
N GLN A 53 5.70 1.18 -8.93
CA GLN A 53 6.54 1.63 -10.03
C GLN A 53 7.55 0.51 -10.36
N VAL A 54 7.39 -0.12 -11.52
CA VAL A 54 8.24 -1.23 -11.93
C VAL A 54 9.49 -0.66 -12.60
N ALA A 55 10.62 -0.81 -11.91
CA ALA A 55 11.95 -0.47 -12.41
C ALA A 55 12.81 -1.74 -12.51
N PRO A 56 13.68 -1.86 -13.52
CA PRO A 56 14.64 -2.95 -13.57
C PRO A 56 15.75 -2.73 -12.55
N ASP A 57 16.31 -3.83 -12.04
CA ASP A 57 17.47 -3.82 -11.13
C ASP A 57 18.80 -3.81 -11.90
N VAL A 58 18.80 -4.39 -13.11
CA VAL A 58 19.94 -4.40 -14.04
C VAL A 58 19.63 -3.59 -15.30
N SER A 59 20.65 -2.94 -15.86
CA SER A 59 20.48 -2.16 -17.10
C SER A 59 20.77 -2.99 -18.34
N GLY A 60 20.05 -2.74 -19.44
CA GLY A 60 20.34 -3.36 -20.72
C GLY A 60 19.26 -3.15 -21.77
N LEU A 61 19.48 -3.76 -22.94
CA LEU A 61 18.51 -3.75 -24.03
C LEU A 61 17.33 -4.66 -23.71
N VAL A 62 16.11 -4.18 -23.94
CA VAL A 62 14.89 -4.97 -23.78
C VAL A 62 14.70 -5.87 -24.99
N THR A 63 14.68 -7.18 -24.77
CA THR A 63 14.53 -8.19 -25.83
C THR A 63 13.10 -8.64 -26.02
N GLN A 64 12.31 -8.67 -24.93
CA GLN A 64 10.90 -9.09 -24.97
C GLN A 64 10.06 -8.29 -23.99
N VAL A 65 8.82 -8.00 -24.40
CA VAL A 65 7.78 -7.40 -23.55
C VAL A 65 6.51 -8.23 -23.78
N PRO A 66 6.29 -9.31 -23.02
CA PRO A 66 5.14 -10.22 -23.24
C PRO A 66 3.80 -9.65 -22.75
N VAL A 67 3.81 -8.50 -22.08
CA VAL A 67 2.59 -7.82 -21.60
C VAL A 67 2.19 -6.68 -22.52
N HIS A 68 0.90 -6.36 -22.52
CA HIS A 68 0.36 -5.17 -23.16
C HIS A 68 -0.23 -4.20 -22.13
N ASP A 69 -0.45 -2.95 -22.55
CA ASP A 69 -1.06 -1.95 -21.68
C ASP A 69 -2.48 -2.38 -21.25
N ASN A 70 -2.87 -2.05 -20.02
CA ASN A 70 -4.15 -2.39 -19.39
C ASN A 70 -4.43 -3.90 -19.20
N GLN A 71 -3.41 -4.75 -19.30
CA GLN A 71 -3.50 -6.19 -19.05
C GLN A 71 -3.56 -6.52 -17.54
N ASP A 72 -4.37 -7.51 -17.16
CA ASP A 72 -4.27 -8.14 -15.84
C ASP A 72 -3.09 -9.11 -15.80
N VAL A 73 -2.27 -8.99 -14.76
CA VAL A 73 -1.11 -9.86 -14.51
C VAL A 73 -1.17 -10.39 -13.09
N LYS A 74 -0.63 -11.59 -12.90
CA LYS A 74 -0.47 -12.21 -11.59
C LYS A 74 0.94 -12.03 -11.06
N ALA A 75 1.11 -12.08 -9.75
CA ALA A 75 2.42 -12.11 -9.12
C ALA A 75 3.27 -13.24 -9.71
N GLY A 76 4.48 -12.90 -10.17
CA GLY A 76 5.40 -13.82 -10.84
C GLY A 76 5.33 -13.82 -12.37
N ASP A 77 4.31 -13.22 -12.98
CA ASP A 77 4.24 -13.07 -14.44
C ASP A 77 5.36 -12.16 -14.95
N VAL A 78 5.89 -12.44 -16.13
CA VAL A 78 6.92 -11.61 -16.76
C VAL A 78 6.31 -10.35 -17.29
N LEU A 79 6.93 -9.23 -16.95
CA LEU A 79 6.60 -7.93 -17.51
C LEU A 79 7.48 -7.64 -18.72
N PHE A 80 8.80 -7.82 -18.58
CA PHE A 80 9.74 -7.70 -19.69
C PHE A 80 11.06 -8.42 -19.39
N GLU A 81 11.80 -8.72 -20.45
CA GLU A 81 13.12 -9.34 -20.39
C GLU A 81 14.18 -8.41 -20.97
N ILE A 82 15.27 -8.27 -20.23
CA ILE A 82 16.50 -7.60 -20.66
C ILE A 82 17.41 -8.66 -21.31
N ASP A 83 18.30 -8.26 -22.21
CA ASP A 83 19.24 -9.13 -22.90
C ASP A 83 19.99 -10.08 -21.95
N ARG A 84 19.47 -11.31 -21.88
CA ARG A 84 19.94 -12.37 -21.00
C ARG A 84 21.24 -13.00 -21.47
N ALA A 85 21.54 -12.93 -22.77
CA ALA A 85 22.73 -13.57 -23.33
C ALA A 85 23.99 -12.97 -22.72
N ARG A 86 24.03 -11.64 -22.57
CA ARG A 86 25.15 -10.95 -21.92
C ARG A 86 25.35 -11.38 -20.47
N PHE A 87 24.27 -11.55 -19.71
CA PHE A 87 24.34 -12.00 -18.31
C PHE A 87 24.69 -13.49 -18.19
N ALA A 88 24.26 -14.33 -19.12
CA ALA A 88 24.65 -15.73 -19.18
C ALA A 88 26.15 -15.89 -19.42
N LEU A 89 26.73 -15.10 -20.34
CA LEU A 89 28.18 -15.10 -20.57
C LEU A 89 28.96 -14.62 -19.34
N ALA A 90 28.46 -13.61 -18.63
CA ALA A 90 29.08 -13.15 -17.38
C ALA A 90 29.02 -14.22 -16.28
N LEU A 91 27.94 -15.00 -16.22
CA LEU A 91 27.80 -16.15 -15.33
C LEU A 91 28.82 -17.24 -15.66
N ASP A 92 28.97 -17.60 -16.93
CA ASP A 92 29.93 -18.60 -17.39
C ASP A 92 31.38 -18.17 -17.09
N GLN A 93 31.70 -16.88 -17.26
CA GLN A 93 33.00 -16.33 -16.90
C GLN A 93 33.28 -16.44 -15.39
N ALA A 94 32.29 -16.12 -14.56
CA ALA A 94 32.42 -16.22 -13.10
C ALA A 94 32.56 -17.70 -12.65
N ASP A 95 31.85 -18.62 -13.29
CA ASP A 95 32.00 -20.07 -13.02
C ASP A 95 33.40 -20.57 -13.36
N ALA A 96 33.93 -20.16 -14.52
CA ALA A 96 35.30 -20.48 -14.90
C ALA A 96 36.33 -19.93 -13.89
N ALA A 97 36.11 -18.73 -13.35
CA ALA A 97 36.96 -18.15 -12.31
C ALA A 97 36.91 -18.96 -11.01
N VAL A 98 35.72 -19.42 -10.58
CA VAL A 98 35.57 -20.32 -9.42
C VAL A 98 36.33 -21.61 -9.64
N ARG A 99 36.19 -22.24 -10.82
CA ARG A 99 36.93 -23.47 -11.16
C ARG A 99 38.44 -23.27 -11.11
N ALA A 100 38.94 -22.15 -11.61
CA ALA A 100 40.37 -21.82 -11.55
C ALA A 100 40.87 -21.67 -10.11
N GLN A 101 40.12 -20.96 -9.25
CA GLN A 101 40.48 -20.80 -7.84
C GLN A 101 40.34 -22.10 -7.04
N GLN A 102 39.38 -22.96 -7.40
CA GLN A 102 39.22 -24.26 -6.77
C GLN A 102 40.45 -25.14 -7.02
N VAL A 103 40.96 -25.17 -8.25
CA VAL A 103 42.19 -25.91 -8.58
C VAL A 103 43.38 -25.39 -7.78
N ALA A 104 43.53 -24.08 -7.65
CA ALA A 104 44.61 -23.46 -6.86
C ALA A 104 44.50 -23.80 -5.36
N HIS A 105 43.29 -23.74 -4.80
CA HIS A 105 43.00 -24.15 -3.43
C HIS A 105 43.34 -25.62 -3.19
N ASP A 106 42.89 -26.52 -4.07
CA ASP A 106 43.13 -27.96 -3.94
C ASP A 106 44.62 -28.29 -4.05
N GLN A 107 45.36 -27.55 -4.86
CA GLN A 107 46.82 -27.66 -4.92
C GLN A 107 47.47 -27.24 -3.60
N ALA A 108 47.11 -26.07 -3.06
CA ALA A 108 47.62 -25.61 -1.78
C ALA A 108 47.27 -26.57 -0.63
N ALA A 109 46.06 -27.14 -0.62
CA ALA A 109 45.63 -28.11 0.37
C ALA A 109 46.45 -29.41 0.29
N ARG A 110 46.74 -29.90 -0.93
CA ARG A 110 47.64 -31.03 -1.14
C ARG A 110 49.07 -30.74 -0.67
N ASP A 111 49.57 -29.53 -0.90
CA ASP A 111 50.90 -29.13 -0.47
C ASP A 111 51.03 -29.06 1.06
N VAL A 112 50.02 -28.51 1.76
CA VAL A 112 49.95 -28.53 3.23
C VAL A 112 49.93 -29.97 3.75
N LYS A 113 49.11 -30.85 3.15
CA LYS A 113 49.03 -32.27 3.55
C LYS A 113 50.37 -32.98 3.35
N ARG A 114 51.03 -32.75 2.22
CA ARG A 114 52.35 -33.31 1.91
C ARG A 114 53.40 -32.84 2.91
N ASN A 115 53.52 -31.53 3.13
CA ASN A 115 54.51 -30.97 4.06
C ASN A 115 54.30 -31.47 5.49
N ARG A 116 53.05 -31.57 5.97
CA ARG A 116 52.75 -32.16 7.28
C ARG A 116 53.14 -33.63 7.38
N SER A 117 52.96 -34.43 6.32
CA SER A 117 53.31 -35.85 6.32
C SER A 117 54.81 -36.12 6.32
N LEU A 118 55.62 -35.16 5.85
CA LEU A 118 57.09 -35.27 5.81
C LEU A 118 57.75 -34.96 7.16
N GLY A 119 57.01 -34.46 8.15
CA GLY A 119 57.50 -34.26 9.52
C GLY A 119 58.74 -33.37 9.59
N GLN A 120 59.81 -33.88 10.22
CA GLN A 120 61.07 -33.14 10.40
C GLN A 120 61.91 -32.96 9.12
N LEU A 121 61.48 -33.53 7.98
CA LEU A 121 62.18 -33.38 6.69
C LEU A 121 61.92 -32.02 6.03
N VAL A 122 60.99 -31.22 6.54
CA VAL A 122 60.68 -29.86 6.09
C VAL A 122 60.76 -28.87 7.25
N SER A 123 61.21 -27.65 6.98
CA SER A 123 61.31 -26.61 8.01
C SER A 123 59.94 -26.15 8.51
N ALA A 124 59.87 -25.68 9.76
CA ALA A 124 58.65 -25.10 10.33
C ALA A 124 58.15 -23.91 9.50
N GLU A 125 59.06 -23.08 9.01
CA GLU A 125 58.76 -21.95 8.11
C GLU A 125 58.06 -22.40 6.82
N THR A 126 58.51 -23.50 6.20
CA THR A 126 57.87 -24.02 4.98
C THR A 126 56.43 -24.49 5.24
N VAL A 127 56.21 -25.10 6.41
CA VAL A 127 54.86 -25.52 6.83
C VAL A 127 53.96 -24.29 7.04
N GLU A 128 54.45 -23.26 7.72
CA GLU A 128 53.71 -22.00 7.94
C GLU A 128 53.41 -21.26 6.62
N GLN A 129 54.38 -21.20 5.69
CA GLN A 129 54.19 -20.61 4.37
C GLN A 129 53.11 -21.37 3.58
N SER A 130 53.12 -22.71 3.62
CA SER A 130 52.09 -23.52 2.93
C SER A 130 50.69 -23.32 3.54
N GLN A 131 50.59 -23.15 4.85
CA GLN A 131 49.32 -22.88 5.53
C GLN A 131 48.79 -21.48 5.18
N THR A 132 49.66 -20.47 5.19
CA THR A 132 49.32 -19.11 4.74
C THR A 132 48.85 -19.13 3.30
N ARG A 133 49.52 -19.89 2.42
CA ARG A 133 49.12 -20.03 1.01
C ARG A 133 47.74 -20.67 0.88
N LEU A 134 47.43 -21.69 1.66
CA LEU A 134 46.10 -22.30 1.68
C LEU A 134 45.02 -21.29 2.09
N GLN A 135 45.27 -20.52 3.16
CA GLN A 135 44.35 -19.46 3.61
C GLN A 135 44.13 -18.40 2.53
N GLN A 136 45.18 -17.99 1.81
CA GLN A 136 45.07 -17.06 0.68
C GLN A 136 44.20 -17.63 -0.45
N THR A 137 44.41 -18.89 -0.82
CA THR A 137 43.60 -19.54 -1.87
C THR A 137 42.16 -19.78 -1.45
N ASP A 138 41.92 -20.04 -0.17
CA ASP A 138 40.57 -20.18 0.38
C ASP A 138 39.81 -18.85 0.32
N ALA A 139 40.44 -17.75 0.73
CA ALA A 139 39.87 -16.42 0.60
C ALA A 139 39.59 -16.03 -0.87
N ALA A 140 40.53 -16.33 -1.78
CA ALA A 140 40.35 -16.08 -3.21
C ALA A 140 39.21 -16.91 -3.82
N LEU A 141 39.09 -18.17 -3.42
CA LEU A 141 37.98 -19.04 -3.81
C LEU A 141 36.64 -18.54 -3.28
N ALA A 142 36.58 -18.12 -2.02
CA ALA A 142 35.38 -17.52 -1.42
C ALA A 142 34.96 -16.26 -2.18
N GLN A 143 35.91 -15.38 -2.52
CA GLN A 143 35.64 -14.18 -3.32
C GLN A 143 35.10 -14.54 -4.72
N ALA A 144 35.68 -15.53 -5.40
CA ALA A 144 35.20 -15.98 -6.70
C ALA A 144 33.77 -16.55 -6.63
N LYS A 145 33.43 -17.29 -5.56
CA LYS A 145 32.07 -17.79 -5.34
C LYS A 145 31.05 -16.66 -5.18
N VAL A 146 31.39 -15.61 -4.43
CA VAL A 146 30.52 -14.43 -4.30
C VAL A 146 30.30 -13.75 -5.65
N GLN A 147 31.34 -13.61 -6.48
CA GLN A 147 31.21 -13.04 -7.82
C GLN A 147 30.31 -13.89 -8.73
N LEU A 148 30.40 -15.22 -8.61
CA LEU A 148 29.49 -16.14 -9.30
C LEU A 148 28.04 -15.89 -8.88
N ASP A 149 27.77 -15.73 -7.58
CA ASP A 149 26.41 -15.51 -7.08
C ASP A 149 25.86 -14.13 -7.48
N VAL A 150 26.70 -13.09 -7.56
CA VAL A 150 26.32 -11.80 -8.15
C VAL A 150 25.94 -11.94 -9.62
N ALA A 151 26.70 -12.70 -10.41
CA ALA A 151 26.39 -12.94 -11.81
C ALA A 151 25.08 -13.73 -11.98
N LYS A 152 24.82 -14.73 -11.12
CA LYS A 152 23.53 -15.45 -11.09
C LYS A 152 22.37 -14.51 -10.78
N LEU A 153 22.51 -13.67 -9.75
CA LEU A 153 21.48 -12.72 -9.37
C LEU A 153 21.18 -11.74 -10.50
N ASN A 154 22.20 -11.20 -11.16
CA ASN A 154 22.01 -10.31 -12.31
C ASN A 154 21.28 -11.01 -13.47
N LEU A 155 21.58 -12.29 -13.73
CA LEU A 155 20.88 -13.08 -14.73
C LEU A 155 19.41 -13.32 -14.34
N GLU A 156 19.12 -13.58 -13.06
CA GLU A 156 17.75 -13.72 -12.58
C GLU A 156 16.98 -12.39 -12.70
N ARG A 157 17.61 -11.28 -12.28
CA ARG A 157 17.05 -9.92 -12.31
C ARG A 157 16.96 -9.32 -13.71
N SER A 158 17.54 -9.96 -14.73
CA SER A 158 17.31 -9.60 -16.13
C SER A 158 15.87 -9.89 -16.58
N ARG A 159 15.15 -10.75 -15.86
CA ARG A 159 13.72 -11.01 -16.05
C ARG A 159 12.93 -10.24 -15.01
N VAL A 160 12.23 -9.19 -15.44
CA VAL A 160 11.43 -8.37 -14.53
C VAL A 160 10.03 -8.98 -14.45
N ILE A 161 9.64 -9.35 -13.24
CA ILE A 161 8.37 -10.00 -12.93
C ILE A 161 7.42 -9.05 -12.17
N ALA A 162 6.14 -9.34 -12.21
CA ALA A 162 5.13 -8.66 -11.39
C ALA A 162 5.30 -9.05 -9.92
N ALA A 163 5.42 -8.05 -9.04
CA ALA A 163 5.56 -8.27 -7.60
C ALA A 163 4.22 -8.61 -6.91
N VAL A 164 3.10 -8.19 -7.49
CA VAL A 164 1.75 -8.34 -6.95
C VAL A 164 0.77 -8.65 -8.08
N ASP A 165 -0.40 -9.17 -7.72
CA ASP A 165 -1.52 -9.29 -8.65
C ASP A 165 -2.07 -7.90 -8.98
N GLY A 166 -2.23 -7.58 -10.26
CA GLY A 166 -2.57 -6.22 -10.63
C GLY A 166 -2.81 -6.00 -12.11
N ARG A 167 -2.99 -4.74 -12.47
CA ARG A 167 -3.15 -4.30 -13.85
C ARG A 167 -1.99 -3.42 -14.28
N VAL A 168 -1.38 -3.75 -15.41
CA VAL A 168 -0.31 -2.95 -16.02
C VAL A 168 -0.91 -1.68 -16.61
N THR A 169 -0.27 -0.54 -16.33
CA THR A 169 -0.68 0.78 -16.82
C THR A 169 0.55 1.58 -17.24
N ASN A 170 0.37 2.47 -18.22
CA ASN A 170 1.43 3.35 -18.73
C ASN A 170 2.65 2.56 -19.24
N LEU A 171 2.40 1.55 -20.07
CA LEU A 171 3.45 0.76 -20.71
C LEU A 171 4.03 1.52 -21.92
N ASP A 172 5.11 2.26 -21.68
CA ASP A 172 5.86 2.96 -22.74
C ASP A 172 7.06 2.14 -23.28
N LEU A 173 7.40 1.05 -22.59
CA LEU A 173 8.55 0.21 -22.92
C LEU A 173 8.29 -0.60 -24.20
N ARG A 174 9.24 -0.53 -25.14
CA ARG A 174 9.20 -1.30 -26.39
C ARG A 174 10.40 -2.22 -26.52
N VAL A 175 10.24 -3.32 -27.26
CA VAL A 175 11.37 -4.16 -27.66
C VAL A 175 12.39 -3.33 -28.40
N GLY A 176 13.67 -3.49 -28.06
CA GLY A 176 14.77 -2.68 -28.57
C GLY A 176 15.01 -1.37 -27.81
N ALA A 177 14.16 -0.99 -26.85
CA ALA A 177 14.46 0.11 -25.95
C ALA A 177 15.56 -0.27 -24.96
N TYR A 178 16.30 0.73 -24.46
CA TYR A 178 17.29 0.54 -23.41
C TYR A 178 16.68 0.86 -22.05
N ALA A 179 16.67 -0.11 -21.14
CA ALA A 179 16.16 0.07 -19.79
C ALA A 179 17.31 0.34 -18.81
N THR A 180 17.16 1.36 -17.98
CA THR A 180 18.17 1.78 -17.00
C THR A 180 17.76 1.36 -15.59
N ALA A 181 18.70 0.80 -14.84
CA ALA A 181 18.48 0.35 -13.47
C ALA A 181 17.96 1.49 -12.59
N GLY A 182 16.94 1.20 -11.77
CA GLY A 182 16.33 2.15 -10.86
C GLY A 182 15.39 3.18 -11.51
N HIS A 183 15.26 3.20 -12.84
CA HIS A 183 14.29 4.06 -13.53
C HIS A 183 13.00 3.29 -13.87
N PRO A 184 11.83 3.71 -13.36
CA PRO A 184 10.56 3.07 -13.67
C PRO A 184 10.23 3.14 -15.16
N VAL A 185 9.75 2.02 -15.71
CA VAL A 185 9.36 1.90 -17.14
C VAL A 185 7.88 1.57 -17.33
N MET A 186 7.19 1.17 -16.26
CA MET A 186 5.75 0.96 -16.23
C MET A 186 5.21 1.05 -14.80
N ALA A 187 3.88 1.16 -14.66
CA ALA A 187 3.19 1.16 -13.39
C ALA A 187 2.26 -0.05 -13.27
N LEU A 188 2.32 -0.74 -12.13
CA LEU A 188 1.46 -1.87 -11.80
C LEU A 188 0.50 -1.44 -10.68
N VAL A 189 -0.80 -1.45 -10.96
CA VAL A 189 -1.84 -1.13 -9.96
C VAL A 189 -2.25 -2.41 -9.26
N ASP A 190 -2.07 -2.49 -7.94
CA ASP A 190 -2.39 -3.67 -7.14
C ASP A 190 -3.91 -3.86 -7.01
N ALA A 191 -4.39 -5.02 -7.47
CA ALA A 191 -5.80 -5.37 -7.52
C ALA A 191 -6.47 -5.50 -6.14
N HIS A 192 -5.71 -5.73 -5.08
CA HIS A 192 -6.19 -5.97 -3.72
C HIS A 192 -6.02 -4.76 -2.80
N SER A 193 -5.50 -3.65 -3.33
CA SER A 193 -5.14 -2.46 -2.55
C SER A 193 -6.13 -1.29 -2.66
N PHE A 194 -7.31 -1.51 -3.22
CA PHE A 194 -8.29 -0.44 -3.40
C PHE A 194 -8.85 0.05 -2.06
N TYR A 195 -8.83 1.36 -1.87
CA TYR A 195 -9.47 2.06 -0.75
C TYR A 195 -10.10 3.36 -1.24
N ILE A 196 -10.96 3.95 -0.42
CA ILE A 196 -11.59 5.23 -0.72
C ILE A 196 -11.03 6.29 0.22
N GLU A 197 -10.65 7.43 -0.34
CA GLU A 197 -10.22 8.61 0.42
C GLU A 197 -11.33 9.66 0.31
N GLY A 198 -12.04 9.90 1.41
CA GLY A 198 -13.08 10.92 1.51
C GLY A 198 -12.51 12.22 2.09
N TYR A 199 -12.71 13.35 1.42
CA TYR A 199 -12.28 14.66 1.89
C TYR A 199 -13.41 15.34 2.67
N PHE A 200 -13.39 15.23 4.01
CA PHE A 200 -14.43 15.76 4.89
C PHE A 200 -14.10 17.16 5.40
N GLU A 201 -15.12 17.94 5.75
CA GLU A 201 -14.92 19.26 6.37
C GLU A 201 -14.43 19.08 7.81
N GLU A 202 -13.44 19.88 8.21
CA GLU A 202 -12.88 19.91 9.56
C GLU A 202 -13.98 20.01 10.65
N THR A 203 -15.05 20.77 10.38
CA THR A 203 -16.20 20.94 11.28
C THR A 203 -16.97 19.64 11.57
N LYS A 204 -16.92 18.67 10.65
CA LYS A 204 -17.65 17.40 10.73
C LYS A 204 -16.82 16.26 11.35
N LEU A 205 -15.50 16.44 11.49
CA LEU A 205 -14.59 15.39 11.99
C LEU A 205 -14.90 14.91 13.40
N VAL A 206 -15.44 15.76 14.27
CA VAL A 206 -15.77 15.39 15.66
C VAL A 206 -16.73 14.20 15.72
N ARG A 207 -17.51 13.99 14.65
CA ARG A 207 -18.48 12.90 14.53
C ARG A 207 -17.92 11.65 13.85
N ILE A 208 -16.74 11.72 13.25
CA ILE A 208 -16.13 10.61 12.53
C ILE A 208 -15.12 9.92 13.45
N LYS A 209 -15.29 8.62 13.64
CA LYS A 209 -14.40 7.78 14.43
C LYS A 209 -13.89 6.61 13.58
N GLU A 210 -12.72 6.11 13.96
CA GLU A 210 -12.19 4.87 13.39
C GLU A 210 -13.15 3.71 13.71
N GLY A 211 -13.46 2.91 12.69
CA GLY A 211 -14.42 1.81 12.75
C GLY A 211 -15.86 2.17 12.39
N ASP A 212 -16.19 3.46 12.18
CA ASP A 212 -17.55 3.84 11.77
C ASP A 212 -17.90 3.28 10.38
N ALA A 213 -19.15 2.88 10.20
CA ALA A 213 -19.61 2.33 8.92
C ALA A 213 -19.68 3.42 7.85
N ALA A 214 -19.19 3.11 6.65
CA ALA A 214 -19.18 4.02 5.52
C ALA A 214 -19.91 3.42 4.33
N LEU A 215 -20.79 4.21 3.73
CA LEU A 215 -21.45 3.94 2.47
C LEU A 215 -20.82 4.80 1.38
N VAL A 216 -20.32 4.15 0.34
CA VAL A 216 -19.66 4.81 -0.78
C VAL A 216 -20.43 4.57 -2.06
N THR A 217 -20.73 5.65 -2.78
CA THR A 217 -21.40 5.60 -4.08
C THR A 217 -20.49 6.22 -5.12
N LEU A 218 -20.18 5.52 -6.20
CA LEU A 218 -19.34 6.05 -7.27
C LEU A 218 -20.13 7.05 -8.11
N MET A 219 -19.48 8.07 -8.66
CA MET A 219 -20.19 9.07 -9.48
C MET A 219 -20.85 8.47 -10.74
N GLY A 220 -20.28 7.39 -11.28
CA GLY A 220 -20.80 6.69 -12.46
C GLY A 220 -21.61 5.44 -12.15
N ASP A 221 -21.86 5.12 -10.88
CA ASP A 221 -22.55 3.89 -10.47
C ASP A 221 -23.33 4.11 -9.17
N ASP A 222 -24.64 3.87 -9.22
CA ASP A 222 -25.55 4.08 -8.07
C ASP A 222 -25.45 2.95 -7.04
N ARG A 223 -24.70 1.87 -7.32
CA ARG A 223 -24.51 0.76 -6.38
C ARG A 223 -23.65 1.21 -5.20
N GLN A 224 -24.13 0.92 -3.99
CA GLN A 224 -23.45 1.27 -2.75
C GLN A 224 -22.38 0.23 -2.41
N ILE A 225 -21.13 0.70 -2.30
CA ILE A 225 -20.00 -0.04 -1.76
C ILE A 225 -20.00 0.16 -0.24
N ARG A 226 -19.87 -0.92 0.51
CA ARG A 226 -19.79 -0.87 1.97
C ARG A 226 -18.34 -0.93 2.42
N GLY A 227 -18.02 -0.10 3.40
CA GLY A 227 -16.72 -0.07 4.04
C GLY A 227 -16.81 0.46 5.46
N HIS A 228 -15.65 0.67 6.07
CA HIS A 228 -15.53 1.33 7.37
C HIS A 228 -14.38 2.32 7.36
N VAL A 229 -14.45 3.30 8.27
CA VAL A 229 -13.36 4.26 8.48
C VAL A 229 -12.15 3.51 9.05
N GLU A 230 -11.08 3.45 8.28
CA GLU A 230 -9.82 2.81 8.71
C GLU A 230 -8.95 3.80 9.49
N SER A 231 -8.82 5.03 8.99
CA SER A 231 -8.00 6.05 9.62
C SER A 231 -8.37 7.46 9.18
N ILE A 232 -8.01 8.44 9.99
CA ILE A 232 -8.15 9.87 9.70
C ILE A 232 -6.73 10.43 9.51
N ALA A 233 -6.53 11.27 8.50
CA ALA A 233 -5.20 11.85 8.25
C ALA A 233 -4.71 12.68 9.44
N MET A 234 -3.50 12.35 9.92
CA MET A 234 -2.85 13.03 11.05
C MET A 234 -2.14 14.33 10.67
N GLY A 235 -2.13 14.70 9.40
CA GLY A 235 -1.49 15.92 8.93
C GLY A 235 -1.85 16.24 7.49
N ILE A 236 -1.98 17.54 7.19
CA ILE A 236 -2.23 18.07 5.85
C ILE A 236 -1.11 19.07 5.58
N ALA A 237 -0.50 18.99 4.39
CA ALA A 237 0.49 19.98 3.99
C ALA A 237 -0.18 21.34 3.76
N ASP A 238 0.30 22.36 4.45
CA ASP A 238 -0.11 23.75 4.24
C ASP A 238 0.48 24.24 2.91
N ARG A 239 -0.37 24.39 1.88
CA ARG A 239 0.08 24.82 0.54
C ARG A 239 0.57 26.26 0.51
N ASP A 240 0.16 27.07 1.49
CA ASP A 240 0.58 28.47 1.61
C ASP A 240 1.88 28.61 2.42
N ARG A 241 2.39 27.51 2.98
CA ARG A 241 3.66 27.41 3.70
C ARG A 241 4.57 26.36 3.06
N SER A 242 5.56 26.83 2.32
CA SER A 242 6.66 25.98 1.84
C SER A 242 7.85 26.02 2.80
N THR A 243 8.65 24.97 2.84
CA THR A 243 9.91 24.96 3.60
C THR A 243 11.04 25.43 2.68
N SER A 244 11.72 26.52 3.03
CA SER A 244 12.89 27.02 2.28
C SER A 244 14.08 26.06 2.39
N ALA A 245 15.07 26.22 1.51
CA ALA A 245 16.33 25.46 1.55
C ALA A 245 17.07 25.50 2.91
N ASN A 246 16.85 26.54 3.72
CA ASN A 246 17.42 26.68 5.08
C ASN A 246 16.49 26.15 6.19
N LEU A 247 15.49 25.33 5.87
CA LEU A 247 14.42 24.88 6.80
C LEU A 247 13.59 26.02 7.41
N LEU A 248 13.72 27.23 6.88
CA LEU A 248 12.93 28.38 7.30
C LEU A 248 11.55 28.33 6.62
N PRO A 249 10.47 28.61 7.37
CA PRO A 249 9.14 28.72 6.79
C PRO A 249 9.09 29.86 5.76
N ASN A 250 8.70 29.54 4.54
CA ASN A 250 8.38 30.50 3.50
C ASN A 250 6.87 30.52 3.28
N VAL A 251 6.24 31.58 3.75
CA VAL A 251 4.79 31.74 3.74
C VAL A 251 4.42 32.69 2.60
N ASN A 252 3.53 32.26 1.72
CA ASN A 252 2.99 33.12 0.68
C ASN A 252 1.93 34.04 1.31
N PRO A 253 2.03 35.39 1.21
CA PRO A 253 1.03 36.28 1.79
C PRO A 253 -0.28 36.25 0.98
N THR A 254 -1.16 35.30 1.29
CA THR A 254 -2.51 35.21 0.72
C THR A 254 -3.52 35.93 1.59
N PHE A 255 -4.17 36.96 1.05
CA PHE A 255 -5.23 37.71 1.74
C PHE A 255 -6.61 37.05 1.54
N ASN A 256 -6.80 35.87 2.12
CA ASN A 256 -8.09 35.19 2.15
C ASN A 256 -8.88 35.67 3.39
N TRP A 257 -9.73 36.69 3.20
CA TRP A 257 -10.62 37.22 4.25
C TRP A 257 -11.80 36.29 4.59
N VAL A 258 -12.01 35.25 3.78
CA VAL A 258 -12.97 34.17 4.02
C VAL A 258 -12.21 32.92 4.48
N ARG A 259 -12.50 32.44 5.69
CA ARG A 259 -12.00 31.15 6.18
C ARG A 259 -12.99 30.06 5.74
N LEU A 260 -12.51 29.11 4.95
CA LEU A 260 -13.26 27.89 4.64
C LEU A 260 -12.71 26.76 5.50
N ALA A 261 -13.57 25.83 5.91
CA ALA A 261 -13.13 24.62 6.61
C ALA A 261 -12.13 23.85 5.74
N GLN A 262 -11.05 23.37 6.34
CA GLN A 262 -10.11 22.51 5.61
C GLN A 262 -10.76 21.16 5.30
N ARG A 263 -10.31 20.56 4.20
CA ARG A 263 -10.74 19.24 3.74
C ARG A 263 -9.76 18.19 4.27
N ILE A 264 -10.20 17.43 5.26
CA ILE A 264 -9.37 16.44 5.94
C ILE A 264 -9.60 15.07 5.31
N PRO A 265 -8.55 14.42 4.77
CA PRO A 265 -8.67 13.09 4.19
C PRO A 265 -9.00 12.05 5.27
N VAL A 266 -10.06 11.30 5.04
CA VAL A 266 -10.46 10.13 5.84
C VAL A 266 -10.36 8.91 4.94
N ARG A 267 -9.60 7.92 5.36
CA ARG A 267 -9.43 6.66 4.64
C ARG A 267 -10.53 5.69 5.04
N VAL A 268 -11.25 5.19 4.04
CA VAL A 268 -12.29 4.18 4.15
C VAL A 268 -11.78 2.90 3.50
N LYS A 269 -11.72 1.83 4.29
CA LYS A 269 -11.41 0.48 3.81
C LYS A 269 -12.66 -0.17 3.26
N ILE A 270 -12.53 -0.85 2.13
CA ILE A 270 -13.65 -1.50 1.44
C ILE A 270 -13.86 -2.88 2.05
N ASP A 271 -15.09 -3.17 2.50
CA ASP A 271 -15.45 -4.47 3.06
C ASP A 271 -16.13 -5.37 2.03
N SER A 272 -16.99 -4.79 1.18
CA SER A 272 -17.68 -5.53 0.13
C SER A 272 -17.95 -4.67 -1.10
N ILE A 273 -17.64 -5.22 -2.27
CA ILE A 273 -17.89 -4.62 -3.57
C ILE A 273 -19.06 -5.38 -4.21
N PRO A 274 -20.14 -4.70 -4.63
CA PRO A 274 -21.22 -5.33 -5.36
C PRO A 274 -20.76 -5.93 -6.69
N ASP A 275 -21.36 -7.06 -7.10
CA ASP A 275 -21.01 -7.75 -8.35
C ASP A 275 -21.11 -6.82 -9.56
N GLY A 276 -20.07 -6.81 -10.39
CA GLY A 276 -20.02 -6.02 -11.63
C GLY A 276 -19.63 -4.55 -11.43
N VAL A 277 -19.25 -4.12 -10.23
CA VAL A 277 -18.61 -2.80 -10.02
C VAL A 277 -17.12 -2.92 -10.31
N ARG A 278 -16.61 -2.13 -11.26
CA ARG A 278 -15.18 -2.04 -11.54
C ARG A 278 -14.60 -0.77 -10.95
N LEU A 279 -13.68 -0.94 -10.00
CA LEU A 279 -12.95 0.17 -9.41
C LEU A 279 -11.80 0.59 -10.32
N VAL A 280 -11.66 1.90 -10.49
CA VAL A 280 -10.52 2.52 -11.17
C VAL A 280 -9.95 3.59 -10.26
N ALA A 281 -8.64 3.53 -10.01
CA ALA A 281 -7.96 4.55 -9.21
C ALA A 281 -8.17 5.93 -9.85
N GLY A 282 -8.59 6.91 -9.05
CA GLY A 282 -8.93 8.26 -9.49
C GLY A 282 -10.44 8.52 -9.68
N GLN A 283 -11.30 7.49 -9.67
CA GLN A 283 -12.75 7.68 -9.73
C GLN A 283 -13.25 8.57 -8.59
N THR A 284 -14.19 9.47 -8.92
CA THR A 284 -14.89 10.28 -7.91
C THR A 284 -15.96 9.43 -7.22
N ALA A 285 -16.06 9.57 -5.91
CA ALA A 285 -17.04 8.88 -5.08
C ALA A 285 -17.69 9.85 -4.09
N THR A 286 -18.93 9.59 -3.71
CA THR A 286 -19.58 10.20 -2.56
C THR A 286 -19.46 9.24 -1.38
N VAL A 287 -18.99 9.74 -0.24
CA VAL A 287 -18.81 8.96 0.99
C VAL A 287 -19.75 9.53 2.04
N ALA A 288 -20.61 8.68 2.60
CA ALA A 288 -21.45 8.99 3.75
C ALA A 288 -21.06 8.07 4.90
N ILE A 289 -20.78 8.64 6.08
CA ILE A 289 -20.45 7.89 7.28
C ILE A 289 -21.71 7.81 8.13
N ASP A 290 -22.15 6.57 8.41
CA ASP A 290 -23.26 6.32 9.31
C ASP A 290 -22.72 6.23 10.73
N ASN A 291 -23.21 7.10 11.60
CA ASN A 291 -22.86 7.11 13.02
C ASN A 291 -23.65 6.05 13.81
N ALA A 292 -24.40 5.17 13.13
CA ALA A 292 -25.01 4.01 13.75
C ALA A 292 -23.90 3.11 14.33
N THR A 293 -23.82 3.13 15.66
CA THR A 293 -22.94 2.30 16.49
C THR A 293 -22.74 0.92 15.86
N PRO A 294 -21.49 0.43 15.70
CA PRO A 294 -21.25 -0.86 15.06
C PRO A 294 -22.07 -1.92 15.78
N ALA A 295 -22.96 -2.56 15.03
CA ALA A 295 -23.72 -3.70 15.48
C ALA A 295 -22.72 -4.73 16.00
N ALA A 296 -22.84 -5.05 17.29
CA ALA A 296 -22.00 -5.98 18.02
C ALA A 296 -21.70 -7.22 17.17
N ALA A 297 -20.43 -7.38 16.82
CA ALA A 297 -19.88 -8.63 16.33
C ALA A 297 -20.30 -9.73 17.30
N THR A 298 -21.13 -10.63 16.78
CA THR A 298 -21.68 -11.78 17.47
C THR A 298 -20.55 -12.78 17.71
N ALA A 299 -19.76 -12.58 18.76
CA ALA A 299 -18.82 -13.57 19.25
C ALA A 299 -19.52 -14.40 20.33
N ALA A 300 -20.08 -15.52 19.89
CA ALA A 300 -20.54 -16.61 20.75
C ALA A 300 -19.37 -17.06 21.65
N ALA A 301 -19.48 -16.83 22.95
CA ALA A 301 -18.66 -17.52 23.94
C ALA A 301 -19.25 -18.93 24.16
N PRO A 302 -18.46 -20.01 24.06
CA PRO A 302 -18.95 -21.34 24.36
C PRO A 302 -19.09 -21.52 25.88
N ALA A 303 -20.15 -22.25 26.25
CA ALA A 303 -20.49 -22.62 27.61
C ALA A 303 -19.34 -23.33 28.32
N ALA A 304 -18.92 -22.78 29.46
CA ALA A 304 -18.06 -23.48 30.41
C ALA A 304 -18.92 -24.39 31.29
N SER A 305 -18.87 -25.69 31.02
CA SER A 305 -19.38 -26.77 31.84
C SER A 305 -18.61 -26.85 33.18
N THR A 306 -19.34 -26.82 34.28
CA THR A 306 -18.87 -27.11 35.64
C THR A 306 -18.50 -28.59 35.79
N PRO A 307 -17.32 -28.96 36.35
CA PRO A 307 -17.07 -30.32 36.81
C PRO A 307 -17.50 -30.49 38.29
N PRO A 308 -17.95 -31.70 38.71
CA PRO A 308 -18.45 -31.94 40.06
C PRO A 308 -17.33 -32.06 41.09
N SER A 309 -17.58 -31.50 42.27
CA SER A 309 -16.78 -31.67 43.48
C SER A 309 -16.86 -33.11 44.00
N GLY A 310 -15.76 -33.86 43.91
CA GLY A 310 -15.60 -35.17 44.55
C GLY A 310 -14.45 -35.14 45.55
N ARG A 311 -14.79 -35.17 46.85
CA ARG A 311 -13.88 -35.44 47.98
C ARG A 311 -13.53 -36.94 47.99
N ALA A 312 -12.25 -37.26 48.07
CA ALA A 312 -11.69 -38.50 48.61
C ALA A 312 -10.60 -38.05 49.62
N GLY A 313 -10.49 -38.57 50.84
CA GLY A 313 -10.82 -39.93 51.26
C GLY A 313 -9.62 -40.80 50.95
#